data_AF-A0A7C4ZG06-F1
#
_entry.id   AF-A0A7C4ZG06-F1
#
_cell.length_a   1.000
_cell.length_b   1.000
_cell.length_c   1.000
_cell.angle_alpha   90.00
_cell.angle_beta   90.00
_cell.angle_gamma   90.00
#
_symmetry.space_group_name_H-M   'P 1'
#
loop_
_entity.id
_entity.type
_entity.pdbx_description
1 polymer ?
#
loop_
_entity_poly.entity_id
_entity_poly.type
_entity_poly.pdbx_seq_one_letter_code
_entity_poly.pdbx_strand_id
1 'polypeptide(L)'
;MNVSQRPFPPLKRRYGLGAFALAMLLAACAQPPNPPAGAPPAGAHWRADPGELVFTGEVGALAPAPRRFELANTGEGPGAFVLETRAPWLHVQPASGRLQPGETLNVEVRADPCATPGTSSGEIALRGTALRVHVTRSCRSGNRAPQAELSAQPTSGTAPLTVDFTLSESDPDGDALSCSLDFGDGVVHSGCGNTSHTYTEPGRYTARYSVSDGSLSVTDTVSVTVAATGSDEGFDIRILFVSEPDDPDVRAAFENAAARWQQVITGDLRDVQADIPAGACLDSNPGYQGAIDDLLIVADVVPIDGNGRILGMAGPCYVRGGSGQPDYFLPYFGVMKFDSADLDRMKQNGTLEPVILHEMGHVLGLGTLWDAGPFDYLNHDGASCQEASEVSYDGVHAVDAWHALGSVGEVPVENTGGSGTKCGHWREATFGNELMTGWISGAAAPLSRVTAGSLDDLGYAVNYAAADGYAPPSGNAATLGVGEPLEETLIFPEPPSP
;
A
#
# COMPACT_ATOMS: atom_id res chain seq x y z
N MET A 1 -8.85 -62.23 8.03
CA MET A 1 -9.49 -63.50 8.47
C MET A 1 -10.75 -63.75 7.64
N ASN A 2 -11.38 -64.93 7.81
CA ASN A 2 -12.57 -65.45 7.11
C ASN A 2 -13.64 -64.39 6.78
N VAL A 3 -14.28 -64.35 5.60
CA VAL A 3 -15.01 -65.41 4.84
C VAL A 3 -16.34 -65.81 5.48
N SER A 4 -17.45 -65.36 4.89
CA SER A 4 -18.68 -66.11 4.52
C SER A 4 -19.65 -65.14 3.80
N GLN A 5 -20.44 -65.40 2.74
CA GLN A 5 -21.11 -66.61 2.19
C GLN A 5 -22.21 -67.17 3.14
N ARG A 6 -23.41 -67.62 2.74
CA ARG A 6 -24.02 -67.84 1.41
C ARG A 6 -25.61 -67.77 1.51
N PRO A 7 -26.50 -68.41 0.68
CA PRO A 7 -27.73 -67.72 0.19
C PRO A 7 -29.05 -68.56 0.30
N PHE A 8 -29.96 -68.44 -0.71
CA PHE A 8 -30.95 -69.45 -1.19
C PHE A 8 -32.38 -69.50 -0.52
N PRO A 9 -33.43 -70.16 -1.12
CA PRO A 9 -34.26 -69.52 -2.16
C PRO A 9 -35.83 -69.66 -2.00
N PRO A 10 -36.68 -70.36 -2.83
CA PRO A 10 -37.93 -69.73 -3.33
C PRO A 10 -39.24 -70.57 -3.23
N LEU A 11 -40.38 -70.00 -3.68
CA LEU A 11 -41.62 -70.73 -4.02
C LEU A 11 -42.18 -70.25 -5.39
N LYS A 12 -42.31 -71.14 -6.39
CA LYS A 12 -43.49 -71.97 -6.77
C LYS A 12 -44.70 -71.15 -7.29
N ARG A 13 -45.10 -71.14 -8.58
CA ARG A 13 -45.43 -72.21 -9.58
C ARG A 13 -46.91 -72.62 -9.55
N ARG A 14 -47.66 -72.37 -10.64
CA ARG A 14 -48.83 -73.12 -11.21
C ARG A 14 -49.30 -72.41 -12.52
N TYR A 15 -50.07 -73.00 -13.44
CA TYR A 15 -50.04 -74.33 -14.11
C TYR A 15 -51.08 -74.27 -15.26
N GLY A 16 -50.82 -74.88 -16.43
CA GLY A 16 -51.83 -74.94 -17.50
C GLY A 16 -51.36 -75.68 -18.75
N LEU A 17 -51.78 -76.93 -18.91
CA LEU A 17 -51.51 -77.78 -20.09
C LEU A 17 -52.61 -78.85 -20.18
N GLY A 18 -53.13 -79.10 -21.39
CA GLY A 18 -54.14 -80.12 -21.69
C GLY A 18 -53.88 -80.72 -23.07
N ALA A 19 -54.25 -82.00 -23.29
CA ALA A 19 -53.82 -82.78 -24.46
C ALA A 19 -54.76 -83.96 -24.78
N PHE A 20 -54.49 -84.62 -25.93
CA PHE A 20 -55.16 -85.82 -26.51
C PHE A 20 -56.57 -85.57 -27.12
N ALA A 21 -56.99 -86.12 -28.28
CA ALA A 21 -56.38 -87.05 -29.27
C ALA A 21 -56.90 -86.68 -30.72
N LEU A 22 -56.90 -87.47 -31.82
CA LEU A 22 -56.67 -88.91 -32.10
C LEU A 22 -56.20 -89.17 -33.57
N ALA A 23 -56.12 -90.46 -33.92
CA ALA A 23 -55.64 -91.16 -35.13
C ALA A 23 -56.18 -90.82 -36.55
N MET A 24 -55.36 -91.19 -37.56
CA MET A 24 -55.63 -91.76 -38.92
C MET A 24 -56.70 -91.10 -39.85
N LEU A 25 -56.53 -91.00 -41.17
CA LEU A 25 -56.07 -92.02 -42.15
C LEU A 25 -55.52 -91.37 -43.46
N LEU A 26 -54.98 -92.14 -44.41
CA LEU A 26 -54.50 -91.64 -45.72
C LEU A 26 -55.61 -91.51 -46.79
N ALA A 27 -55.50 -90.47 -47.62
CA ALA A 27 -55.98 -90.42 -49.02
C ALA A 27 -55.07 -89.45 -49.82
N ALA A 28 -55.00 -89.56 -51.15
CA ALA A 28 -53.92 -88.96 -51.95
C ALA A 28 -54.38 -88.03 -53.10
N CYS A 29 -53.43 -87.20 -53.55
CA CYS A 29 -53.36 -86.51 -54.86
C CYS A 29 -54.45 -85.49 -55.26
N ALA A 30 -54.14 -84.20 -55.09
CA ALA A 30 -54.18 -83.20 -56.16
C ALA A 30 -53.43 -81.92 -55.75
N GLN A 31 -52.72 -81.26 -56.68
CA GLN A 31 -52.31 -79.86 -56.54
C GLN A 31 -53.26 -78.94 -57.33
N PRO A 32 -53.93 -77.98 -56.67
CA PRO A 32 -54.42 -76.77 -57.33
C PRO A 32 -53.25 -75.80 -57.62
N PRO A 33 -53.45 -74.81 -58.51
CA PRO A 33 -52.36 -73.97 -59.01
C PRO A 33 -51.94 -72.83 -58.06
N ASN A 34 -50.75 -72.28 -58.30
CA ASN A 34 -50.27 -71.06 -57.63
C ASN A 34 -51.19 -69.86 -57.94
N PRO A 35 -51.69 -69.13 -56.93
CA PRO A 35 -52.09 -67.73 -57.07
C PRO A 35 -50.86 -66.83 -57.32
N PRO A 36 -51.03 -65.55 -57.71
CA PRO A 36 -50.12 -64.91 -58.66
C PRO A 36 -48.76 -64.47 -58.12
N ALA A 37 -47.88 -64.08 -59.06
CA ALA A 37 -46.58 -63.46 -58.79
C ALA A 37 -46.71 -62.33 -57.76
N GLY A 38 -45.80 -62.32 -56.79
CA GLY A 38 -45.95 -61.52 -55.58
C GLY A 38 -45.94 -60.01 -55.83
N ALA A 39 -46.58 -59.29 -54.90
CA ALA A 39 -46.11 -57.96 -54.55
C ALA A 39 -44.60 -58.02 -54.21
N PRO A 40 -43.82 -56.96 -54.48
CA PRO A 40 -42.43 -56.92 -54.04
C PRO A 40 -42.38 -57.15 -52.52
N PRO A 41 -41.42 -57.94 -51.99
CA PRO A 41 -41.32 -58.19 -50.56
C PRO A 41 -41.21 -56.85 -49.83
N ALA A 42 -42.07 -56.61 -48.83
CA ALA A 42 -42.20 -55.28 -48.24
C ALA A 42 -40.86 -54.85 -47.65
N GLY A 43 -40.32 -53.75 -48.19
CA GLY A 43 -38.96 -53.32 -47.93
C GLY A 43 -38.75 -52.89 -46.48
N ALA A 44 -37.50 -52.62 -46.13
CA ALA A 44 -37.20 -52.01 -44.84
C ALA A 44 -37.86 -50.63 -44.74
N HIS A 45 -38.77 -50.48 -43.77
CA HIS A 45 -39.38 -49.21 -43.40
C HIS A 45 -38.67 -48.71 -42.15
N TRP A 46 -38.46 -47.39 -42.04
CA TRP A 46 -37.54 -46.84 -41.04
C TRP A 46 -38.24 -45.82 -40.15
N ARG A 47 -38.06 -45.98 -38.83
CA ARG A 47 -38.43 -45.00 -37.81
C ARG A 47 -37.17 -44.53 -37.09
N ALA A 48 -37.11 -43.25 -36.77
CA ALA A 48 -36.17 -42.69 -35.79
C ALA A 48 -36.97 -42.19 -34.58
N ASP A 49 -36.44 -42.40 -33.37
CA ASP A 49 -37.07 -41.93 -32.13
C ASP A 49 -36.01 -41.45 -31.10
N PRO A 50 -36.01 -40.18 -30.67
CA PRO A 50 -36.86 -39.08 -31.14
C PRO A 50 -36.50 -38.63 -32.56
N GLY A 51 -37.44 -37.98 -33.24
CA GLY A 51 -37.23 -37.35 -34.56
C GLY A 51 -36.53 -35.97 -34.51
N GLU A 52 -36.23 -35.47 -33.31
CA GLU A 52 -35.51 -34.22 -33.08
C GLU A 52 -34.52 -34.38 -31.90
N LEU A 53 -33.33 -33.77 -32.02
CA LEU A 53 -32.31 -33.72 -30.97
C LEU A 53 -31.85 -32.28 -30.71
N VAL A 54 -31.75 -31.89 -29.44
CA VAL A 54 -31.31 -30.55 -29.03
C VAL A 54 -29.98 -30.60 -28.26
N PHE A 55 -29.04 -29.79 -28.73
CA PHE A 55 -27.75 -29.49 -28.10
C PHE A 55 -27.72 -28.04 -27.62
N THR A 56 -27.10 -27.81 -26.47
CA THR A 56 -26.87 -26.48 -25.88
C THR A 56 -25.40 -26.38 -25.48
N GLY A 57 -24.77 -25.24 -25.74
CA GLY A 57 -23.39 -24.99 -25.36
C GLY A 57 -23.04 -23.50 -25.39
N GLU A 58 -21.82 -23.19 -24.96
CA GLU A 58 -21.28 -21.83 -24.85
C GLU A 58 -20.02 -21.70 -25.69
N VAL A 59 -19.77 -20.51 -26.25
CA VAL A 59 -18.58 -20.27 -27.07
C VAL A 59 -17.32 -20.43 -26.23
N GLY A 60 -16.38 -21.25 -26.71
CA GLY A 60 -15.12 -21.57 -26.02
C GLY A 60 -15.21 -22.72 -25.02
N ALA A 61 -16.42 -23.21 -24.69
CA ALA A 61 -16.59 -24.38 -23.82
C ALA A 61 -16.29 -25.71 -24.55
N LEU A 62 -16.19 -26.80 -23.78
CA LEU A 62 -16.05 -28.16 -24.32
C LEU A 62 -17.27 -28.58 -25.16
N ALA A 63 -17.06 -29.60 -26.01
CA ALA A 63 -18.14 -30.15 -26.84
C ALA A 63 -19.31 -30.67 -25.97
N PRO A 64 -20.58 -30.38 -26.34
CA PRO A 64 -21.74 -30.77 -25.56
C PRO A 64 -21.90 -32.30 -25.51
N ALA A 65 -22.51 -32.79 -24.43
CA ALA A 65 -22.70 -34.22 -24.19
C ALA A 65 -23.43 -34.91 -25.37
N PRO A 66 -22.99 -36.09 -25.83
CA PRO A 66 -23.61 -36.80 -26.95
C PRO A 66 -25.11 -37.06 -26.72
N ARG A 67 -25.90 -36.88 -27.77
CA ARG A 67 -27.32 -37.27 -27.82
C ARG A 67 -27.47 -38.59 -28.55
N ARG A 68 -28.63 -39.24 -28.42
CA ARG A 68 -28.93 -40.53 -29.05
C ARG A 68 -30.34 -40.55 -29.60
N PHE A 69 -30.53 -41.26 -30.71
CA PHE A 69 -31.84 -41.66 -31.20
C PHE A 69 -31.81 -43.15 -31.57
N GLU A 70 -32.96 -43.80 -31.46
CA GLU A 70 -33.14 -45.19 -31.87
C GLU A 70 -33.60 -45.25 -33.33
N LEU A 71 -32.81 -45.90 -34.18
CA LEU A 71 -33.17 -46.24 -35.55
C LEU A 71 -33.75 -47.66 -35.58
N ALA A 72 -35.00 -47.81 -36.02
CA ALA A 72 -35.71 -49.08 -36.06
C ALA A 72 -36.10 -49.46 -37.50
N ASN A 73 -35.92 -50.74 -37.87
CA ASN A 73 -36.49 -51.29 -39.10
C ASN A 73 -37.88 -51.88 -38.80
N THR A 74 -38.92 -51.16 -39.19
CA THR A 74 -40.34 -51.51 -39.03
C THR A 74 -40.93 -52.20 -40.27
N GLY A 75 -40.11 -52.52 -41.27
CA GLY A 75 -40.53 -53.25 -42.47
C GLY A 75 -40.44 -54.77 -42.33
N GLU A 76 -40.90 -55.50 -43.35
CA GLU A 76 -40.91 -56.97 -43.35
C GLU A 76 -39.60 -57.59 -43.90
N GLY A 77 -38.72 -56.77 -44.48
CA GLY A 77 -37.43 -57.19 -45.06
C GLY A 77 -36.19 -56.55 -44.40
N PRO A 78 -35.02 -57.22 -44.43
CA PRO A 78 -33.79 -56.74 -43.79
C PRO A 78 -33.09 -55.63 -44.58
N GLY A 79 -33.07 -54.42 -44.01
CA GLY A 79 -32.55 -53.21 -44.65
C GLY A 79 -31.12 -52.86 -44.27
N ALA A 80 -30.34 -52.38 -45.25
CA ALA A 80 -29.11 -51.64 -44.99
C ALA A 80 -29.41 -50.14 -44.86
N PHE A 81 -28.71 -49.44 -43.96
CA PHE A 81 -28.87 -48.00 -43.74
C PHE A 81 -27.55 -47.26 -43.94
N VAL A 82 -27.65 -46.01 -44.40
CA VAL A 82 -26.56 -45.03 -44.44
C VAL A 82 -27.13 -43.68 -44.00
N LEU A 83 -26.59 -43.13 -42.91
CA LEU A 83 -26.93 -41.84 -42.36
C LEU A 83 -25.95 -40.79 -42.90
N GLU A 84 -26.48 -39.76 -43.53
CA GLU A 84 -25.72 -38.66 -44.14
C GLU A 84 -26.14 -37.34 -43.48
N THR A 85 -25.17 -36.48 -43.16
CA THR A 85 -25.38 -35.12 -42.65
C THR A 85 -24.64 -34.13 -43.54
N ARG A 86 -25.23 -32.95 -43.74
CA ARG A 86 -24.60 -31.81 -44.44
C ARG A 86 -24.14 -30.71 -43.47
N ALA A 87 -24.46 -30.84 -42.19
CA ALA A 87 -23.97 -29.94 -41.15
C ALA A 87 -22.55 -30.38 -40.76
N PRO A 88 -21.50 -29.58 -41.02
CA PRO A 88 -20.11 -30.00 -40.78
C PRO A 88 -19.75 -30.11 -39.30
N TRP A 89 -20.58 -29.51 -38.42
CA TRP A 89 -20.45 -29.55 -36.95
C TRP A 89 -21.10 -30.79 -36.31
N LEU A 90 -21.67 -31.71 -37.10
CA LEU A 90 -22.56 -32.76 -36.64
C LEU A 90 -22.05 -34.14 -37.10
N HIS A 91 -21.85 -35.05 -36.14
CA HIS A 91 -21.24 -36.36 -36.36
C HIS A 91 -22.15 -37.47 -35.83
N VAL A 92 -22.22 -38.60 -36.55
CA VAL A 92 -23.11 -39.73 -36.22
C VAL A 92 -22.36 -41.06 -36.20
N GLN A 93 -22.62 -41.90 -35.20
CA GLN A 93 -22.00 -43.23 -35.08
C GLN A 93 -23.00 -44.29 -34.56
N PRO A 94 -23.12 -45.45 -35.23
CA PRO A 94 -22.53 -45.79 -36.53
C PRO A 94 -23.25 -45.07 -37.68
N ALA A 95 -22.50 -44.57 -38.66
CA ALA A 95 -23.06 -43.89 -39.83
C ALA A 95 -23.69 -44.85 -40.86
N SER A 96 -23.45 -46.15 -40.76
CA SER A 96 -24.04 -47.17 -41.64
C SER A 96 -24.12 -48.53 -40.96
N GLY A 97 -24.95 -49.42 -41.50
CA GLY A 97 -25.15 -50.77 -40.95
C GLY A 97 -26.31 -51.51 -41.63
N ARG A 98 -26.81 -52.56 -40.97
CA ARG A 98 -27.95 -53.36 -41.43
C ARG A 98 -28.79 -53.82 -40.25
N LEU A 99 -30.12 -53.77 -40.37
CA LEU A 99 -31.08 -54.24 -39.36
C LEU A 99 -32.10 -55.21 -39.98
N GLN A 100 -32.39 -56.30 -39.28
CA GLN A 100 -33.50 -57.22 -39.57
C GLN A 100 -34.86 -56.56 -39.27
N PRO A 101 -35.99 -57.12 -39.75
CA PRO A 101 -37.32 -56.74 -39.31
C PRO A 101 -37.45 -56.75 -37.78
N GLY A 102 -37.87 -55.64 -37.18
CA GLY A 102 -38.05 -55.48 -35.74
C GLY A 102 -36.76 -55.23 -34.94
N GLU A 103 -35.57 -55.23 -35.57
CA GLU A 103 -34.34 -54.80 -34.90
C GLU A 103 -34.27 -53.26 -34.80
N THR A 104 -33.66 -52.79 -33.71
CA THR A 104 -33.45 -51.37 -33.43
C THR A 104 -32.01 -51.11 -32.98
N LEU A 105 -31.54 -49.88 -33.18
CA LEU A 105 -30.15 -49.49 -32.96
C LEU A 105 -30.05 -48.08 -32.40
N ASN A 106 -29.36 -47.95 -31.27
CA ASN A 106 -29.03 -46.65 -30.68
C ASN A 106 -27.88 -45.98 -31.46
N VAL A 107 -28.22 -44.97 -32.26
CA VAL A 107 -27.26 -44.12 -32.97
C VAL A 107 -26.83 -43.00 -32.02
N GLU A 108 -25.52 -42.87 -31.78
CA GLU A 108 -24.96 -41.73 -31.07
C GLU A 108 -24.72 -40.57 -32.03
N VAL A 109 -25.08 -39.37 -31.57
CA VAL A 109 -24.95 -38.10 -32.28
C VAL A 109 -24.09 -37.17 -31.43
N ARG A 110 -23.05 -36.61 -32.04
CA ARG A 110 -22.14 -35.66 -31.41
C ARG A 110 -22.18 -34.35 -32.17
N ALA A 111 -22.16 -33.24 -31.44
CA ALA A 111 -22.01 -31.91 -32.00
C ALA A 111 -20.66 -31.34 -31.58
N ASP A 112 -19.99 -30.63 -32.47
CA ASP A 112 -18.74 -29.92 -32.18
C ASP A 112 -18.96 -28.75 -31.20
N PRO A 113 -17.89 -28.24 -30.56
CA PRO A 113 -17.94 -27.04 -29.73
C PRO A 113 -18.56 -25.83 -30.43
N CYS A 114 -19.07 -24.90 -29.63
CA CYS A 114 -19.59 -23.63 -30.12
C CYS A 114 -18.43 -22.67 -30.46
N ALA A 115 -18.36 -22.26 -31.72
CA ALA A 115 -17.35 -21.31 -32.22
C ALA A 115 -17.87 -19.86 -32.27
N THR A 116 -19.18 -19.68 -32.42
CA THR A 116 -19.87 -18.37 -32.44
C THR A 116 -21.23 -18.49 -31.75
N PRO A 117 -21.80 -17.40 -31.19
CA PRO A 117 -23.16 -17.42 -30.65
C PRO A 117 -24.21 -17.64 -31.75
N GLY A 118 -25.42 -18.04 -31.35
CA GLY A 118 -26.58 -18.24 -32.23
C GLY A 118 -27.00 -19.69 -32.39
N THR A 119 -28.07 -19.91 -33.16
CA THR A 119 -28.66 -21.24 -33.37
C THR A 119 -28.21 -21.83 -34.70
N SER A 120 -27.64 -23.03 -34.67
CA SER A 120 -27.35 -23.87 -35.85
C SER A 120 -28.40 -24.97 -35.97
N SER A 121 -28.94 -25.19 -37.18
CA SER A 121 -29.81 -26.35 -37.48
C SER A 121 -29.14 -27.28 -38.49
N GLY A 122 -29.41 -28.57 -38.38
CA GLY A 122 -28.93 -29.62 -39.28
C GLY A 122 -29.89 -30.80 -39.38
N GLU A 123 -29.68 -31.65 -40.36
CA GLU A 123 -30.45 -32.88 -40.57
C GLU A 123 -29.51 -34.08 -40.62
N ILE A 124 -29.91 -35.17 -39.95
CA ILE A 124 -29.38 -36.51 -40.19
C ILE A 124 -30.38 -37.20 -41.13
N ALA A 125 -29.98 -37.42 -42.38
CA ALA A 125 -30.82 -38.00 -43.41
C ALA A 125 -30.46 -39.48 -43.63
N LEU A 126 -31.48 -40.36 -43.62
CA LEU A 126 -31.30 -41.73 -44.07
C LEU A 126 -31.35 -41.77 -45.60
N ARG A 127 -30.20 -42.05 -46.21
CA ARG A 127 -29.98 -42.02 -47.67
C ARG A 127 -31.02 -42.88 -48.42
N GLY A 128 -31.61 -42.30 -49.46
CA GLY A 128 -32.63 -42.97 -50.28
C GLY A 128 -34.03 -43.01 -49.66
N THR A 129 -34.25 -42.37 -48.51
CA THR A 129 -35.56 -42.33 -47.84
C THR A 129 -36.00 -40.90 -47.51
N ALA A 130 -37.26 -40.74 -47.10
CA ALA A 130 -37.80 -39.49 -46.56
C ALA A 130 -37.46 -39.26 -45.07
N LEU A 131 -36.89 -40.24 -44.35
CA LEU A 131 -36.63 -40.13 -42.91
C LEU A 131 -35.53 -39.11 -42.62
N ARG A 132 -35.82 -38.19 -41.70
CA ARG A 132 -34.89 -37.18 -41.14
C ARG A 132 -34.97 -37.20 -39.63
N VAL A 133 -33.83 -36.97 -38.98
CA VAL A 133 -33.76 -36.49 -37.59
C VAL A 133 -33.26 -35.06 -37.65
N HIS A 134 -34.05 -34.12 -37.13
CA HIS A 134 -33.65 -32.71 -37.04
C HIS A 134 -32.73 -32.53 -35.85
N VAL A 135 -31.70 -31.69 -35.99
CA VAL A 135 -30.76 -31.40 -34.90
C VAL A 135 -30.58 -29.90 -34.76
N THR A 136 -30.90 -29.38 -33.59
CA THR A 136 -30.76 -27.95 -33.24
C THR A 136 -29.65 -27.80 -32.21
N ARG A 137 -28.65 -26.97 -32.50
CA ARG A 137 -27.58 -26.58 -31.57
C ARG A 137 -27.67 -25.09 -31.27
N SER A 138 -28.04 -24.75 -30.05
CA SER A 138 -28.07 -23.37 -29.57
C SER A 138 -26.77 -23.04 -28.84
N CYS A 139 -25.99 -22.11 -29.41
CA CYS A 139 -24.75 -21.61 -28.85
C CYS A 139 -24.98 -20.25 -28.18
N ARG A 140 -24.68 -20.14 -26.88
CA ARG A 140 -24.66 -18.87 -26.15
C ARG A 140 -23.29 -18.20 -26.27
N SER A 141 -23.24 -16.87 -26.10
CA SER A 141 -22.01 -16.21 -25.65
C SER A 141 -21.57 -16.83 -24.33
N GLY A 142 -20.25 -16.92 -24.11
CA GLY A 142 -19.72 -17.18 -22.77
C GLY A 142 -19.76 -15.88 -21.96
N ASN A 143 -20.10 -15.99 -20.69
CA ASN A 143 -20.11 -14.89 -19.71
C ASN A 143 -18.71 -14.24 -19.67
N ARG A 144 -18.62 -12.93 -19.91
CA ARG A 144 -17.39 -12.15 -19.65
C ARG A 144 -17.39 -11.67 -18.20
N ALA A 145 -16.21 -11.37 -17.65
CA ALA A 145 -16.16 -10.80 -16.31
C ALA A 145 -16.62 -9.33 -16.33
N PRO A 146 -17.31 -8.84 -15.27
CA PRO A 146 -17.62 -7.44 -15.13
C PRO A 146 -16.36 -6.60 -14.91
N GLN A 147 -16.52 -5.28 -14.95
CA GLN A 147 -15.47 -4.30 -14.66
C GLN A 147 -15.83 -3.55 -13.37
N ALA A 148 -14.81 -3.18 -12.60
CA ALA A 148 -14.94 -2.39 -11.38
C ALA A 148 -13.75 -1.43 -11.29
N GLU A 149 -14.01 -0.19 -10.88
CA GLU A 149 -13.01 0.84 -10.59
C GLU A 149 -13.33 1.45 -9.22
N LEU A 150 -12.31 1.62 -8.39
CA LEU A 150 -12.41 2.18 -7.04
C LEU A 150 -11.48 3.38 -6.89
N SER A 151 -12.03 4.52 -6.48
CA SER A 151 -11.25 5.69 -6.08
C SER A 151 -11.75 6.26 -4.76
N ALA A 152 -10.85 6.94 -4.03
CA ALA A 152 -11.10 7.48 -2.71
C ALA A 152 -10.50 8.89 -2.60
N GLN A 153 -11.17 9.80 -1.91
CA GLN A 153 -10.63 11.13 -1.62
C GLN A 153 -11.13 11.65 -0.26
N PRO A 154 -10.24 12.15 0.62
CA PRO A 154 -8.77 12.05 0.55
C PRO A 154 -8.28 10.60 0.81
N THR A 155 -7.09 10.26 0.31
CA THR A 155 -6.42 8.98 0.63
C THR A 155 -5.57 9.03 1.91
N SER A 156 -5.44 10.22 2.53
CA SER A 156 -4.66 10.43 3.74
C SER A 156 -5.15 11.61 4.57
N GLY A 157 -4.87 11.57 5.88
CA GLY A 157 -5.16 12.65 6.84
C GLY A 157 -5.29 12.09 8.26
N THR A 158 -5.57 12.94 9.24
CA THR A 158 -5.67 12.56 10.66
C THR A 158 -7.03 11.94 11.02
N ALA A 159 -7.06 11.08 12.05
CA ALA A 159 -8.31 10.57 12.62
C ALA A 159 -9.14 11.70 13.25
N PRO A 160 -10.48 11.69 13.19
CA PRO A 160 -11.33 10.79 12.42
C PRO A 160 -11.42 11.19 10.94
N LEU A 161 -10.78 10.42 10.06
CA LEU A 161 -10.70 10.76 8.63
C LEU A 161 -11.98 10.32 7.90
N THR A 162 -12.75 11.29 7.39
CA THR A 162 -13.87 10.99 6.50
C THR A 162 -13.39 10.97 5.05
N VAL A 163 -13.68 9.89 4.35
CA VAL A 163 -13.25 9.61 2.98
C VAL A 163 -14.46 9.34 2.11
N ASP A 164 -14.56 10.06 0.98
CA ASP A 164 -15.55 9.82 -0.06
C ASP A 164 -15.01 8.78 -1.05
N PHE A 165 -15.75 7.68 -1.24
CA PHE A 165 -15.43 6.64 -2.22
C PHE A 165 -16.29 6.80 -3.47
N THR A 166 -15.63 6.89 -4.63
CA THR A 166 -16.27 6.88 -5.94
C THR A 166 -16.13 5.50 -6.57
N LEU A 167 -17.27 4.92 -6.95
CA LEU A 167 -17.42 3.57 -7.49
C LEU A 167 -17.89 3.65 -8.94
N SER A 168 -17.38 2.76 -9.77
CA SER A 168 -17.76 2.63 -11.17
C SER A 168 -17.72 1.14 -11.53
N GLU A 169 -18.78 0.65 -12.17
CA GLU A 169 -18.86 -0.73 -12.64
C GLU A 169 -19.58 -0.82 -13.99
N SER A 170 -19.27 -1.87 -14.76
CA SER A 170 -20.04 -2.20 -15.95
C SER A 170 -19.96 -3.69 -16.25
N ASP A 171 -21.06 -4.23 -16.80
CA ASP A 171 -21.07 -5.58 -17.33
C ASP A 171 -20.99 -5.59 -18.87
N PRO A 172 -20.05 -6.34 -19.50
CA PRO A 172 -19.94 -6.37 -20.95
C PRO A 172 -21.07 -7.09 -21.69
N ASP A 173 -21.81 -7.99 -21.03
CA ASP A 173 -22.91 -8.79 -21.59
C ASP A 173 -24.31 -8.22 -21.25
N GLY A 174 -24.38 -7.37 -20.21
CA GLY A 174 -25.57 -6.65 -19.75
C GLY A 174 -26.27 -7.30 -18.54
N ASP A 175 -25.58 -8.17 -17.82
CA ASP A 175 -26.13 -8.92 -16.68
C ASP A 175 -26.26 -8.08 -15.40
N ALA A 176 -27.06 -8.56 -14.45
CA ALA A 176 -27.43 -7.82 -13.25
C ALA A 176 -26.34 -7.90 -12.16
N LEU A 177 -25.68 -6.77 -11.90
CA LEU A 177 -24.57 -6.70 -10.96
C LEU A 177 -25.00 -6.63 -9.48
N SER A 178 -24.13 -7.19 -8.65
CA SER A 178 -24.14 -7.12 -7.20
C SER A 178 -22.77 -6.67 -6.70
N CYS A 179 -22.72 -5.72 -5.76
CA CYS A 179 -21.48 -5.07 -5.37
C CYS A 179 -21.36 -4.86 -3.85
N SER A 180 -20.14 -4.88 -3.35
CA SER A 180 -19.81 -4.64 -1.94
C SER A 180 -18.46 -3.94 -1.80
N LEU A 181 -18.39 -2.96 -0.90
CA LEU A 181 -17.16 -2.25 -0.54
C LEU A 181 -16.83 -2.58 0.92
N ASP A 182 -15.74 -3.32 1.14
CA ASP A 182 -15.11 -3.49 2.45
C ASP A 182 -14.15 -2.31 2.66
N PHE A 183 -14.27 -1.56 3.76
CA PHE A 183 -13.43 -0.39 4.01
C PHE A 183 -12.04 -0.76 4.58
N GLY A 184 -11.81 -2.03 4.93
CA GLY A 184 -10.54 -2.54 5.46
C GLY A 184 -10.38 -2.41 6.98
N ASP A 185 -11.36 -1.85 7.69
CA ASP A 185 -11.46 -1.77 9.15
C ASP A 185 -12.44 -2.78 9.76
N GLY A 186 -13.13 -3.57 8.92
CA GLY A 186 -14.18 -4.52 9.30
C GLY A 186 -15.61 -4.01 9.03
N VAL A 187 -15.78 -2.76 8.57
CA VAL A 187 -17.07 -2.24 8.09
C VAL A 187 -17.23 -2.54 6.59
N VAL A 188 -18.43 -2.98 6.19
CA VAL A 188 -18.74 -3.33 4.80
C VAL A 188 -20.03 -2.63 4.35
N HIS A 189 -19.95 -1.89 3.24
CA HIS A 189 -21.08 -1.36 2.51
C HIS A 189 -21.57 -2.36 1.45
N SER A 190 -22.90 -2.49 1.30
CA SER A 190 -23.54 -3.34 0.29
C SER A 190 -24.32 -2.48 -0.70
N GLY A 191 -23.81 -2.33 -1.92
CA GLY A 191 -24.31 -1.40 -2.92
C GLY A 191 -23.27 -1.08 -3.99
N CYS A 192 -23.74 -0.60 -5.14
CA CYS A 192 -22.93 -0.21 -6.30
C CYS A 192 -22.94 1.32 -6.50
N GLY A 193 -22.79 2.09 -5.42
CA GLY A 193 -22.95 3.55 -5.46
C GLY A 193 -22.02 4.26 -4.50
N ASN A 194 -21.56 5.45 -4.91
CA ASN A 194 -20.66 6.29 -4.12
C ASN A 194 -21.15 6.43 -2.66
N THR A 195 -20.22 6.27 -1.73
CA THR A 195 -20.48 6.30 -0.29
C THR A 195 -19.30 6.94 0.42
N SER A 196 -19.56 7.63 1.53
CA SER A 196 -18.51 8.05 2.45
C SER A 196 -18.32 7.00 3.55
N HIS A 197 -17.16 7.02 4.20
CA HIS A 197 -16.89 6.31 5.45
C HIS A 197 -15.96 7.15 6.33
N THR A 198 -16.00 6.94 7.65
CA THR A 198 -15.18 7.68 8.62
C THR A 198 -14.32 6.70 9.42
N TYR A 199 -13.02 6.70 9.17
CA TYR A 199 -12.04 5.94 9.93
C TYR A 199 -11.74 6.68 11.25
N THR A 200 -12.16 6.12 12.38
CA THR A 200 -12.04 6.77 13.70
C THR A 200 -10.71 6.53 14.41
N GLU A 201 -9.94 5.55 13.96
CA GLU A 201 -8.66 5.14 14.56
C GLU A 201 -7.51 5.39 13.55
N PRO A 202 -6.27 5.62 14.02
CA PRO A 202 -5.09 5.66 13.15
C PRO A 202 -4.76 4.28 12.57
N GLY A 203 -4.28 4.24 11.33
CA GLY A 203 -3.91 2.98 10.68
C GLY A 203 -3.82 3.08 9.15
N ARG A 204 -3.34 2.01 8.53
CA ARG A 204 -3.36 1.87 7.06
C ARG A 204 -4.42 0.86 6.64
N TYR A 205 -5.47 1.37 6.04
CA TYR A 205 -6.61 0.60 5.54
C TYR A 205 -6.45 0.30 4.05
N THR A 206 -7.03 -0.82 3.60
CA THR A 206 -7.12 -1.17 2.18
C THR A 206 -8.57 -1.43 1.84
N ALA A 207 -9.25 -0.39 1.35
CA ALA A 207 -10.62 -0.51 0.90
C ALA A 207 -10.67 -1.36 -0.38
N ARG A 208 -11.71 -2.19 -0.49
CA ARG A 208 -11.84 -3.27 -1.49
C ARG A 208 -13.24 -3.28 -2.07
N TYR A 209 -13.38 -2.87 -3.33
CA TYR A 209 -14.63 -2.93 -4.07
C TYR A 209 -14.72 -4.23 -4.85
N SER A 210 -15.71 -5.07 -4.56
CA SER A 210 -15.97 -6.33 -5.28
C SER A 210 -17.29 -6.24 -6.03
N VAL A 211 -17.29 -6.68 -7.28
CA VAL A 211 -18.45 -6.68 -8.19
C VAL A 211 -18.64 -8.08 -8.77
N SER A 212 -19.89 -8.54 -8.88
CA SER A 212 -20.24 -9.85 -9.43
C SER A 212 -21.56 -9.84 -10.19
N ASP A 213 -21.58 -10.53 -11.33
CA ASP A 213 -22.74 -10.83 -12.19
C ASP A 213 -23.51 -12.10 -11.76
N GLY A 214 -23.03 -12.80 -10.71
CA GLY A 214 -23.56 -14.09 -10.24
C GLY A 214 -22.87 -15.35 -10.80
N SER A 215 -21.99 -15.20 -11.80
CA SER A 215 -21.17 -16.26 -12.42
C SER A 215 -19.66 -16.06 -12.18
N LEU A 216 -19.20 -14.82 -12.31
CA LEU A 216 -17.83 -14.32 -12.17
C LEU A 216 -17.81 -13.14 -11.19
N SER A 217 -16.62 -12.75 -10.75
CA SER A 217 -16.44 -11.57 -9.90
C SER A 217 -15.06 -10.96 -10.12
N VAL A 218 -14.98 -9.64 -9.97
CA VAL A 218 -13.75 -8.84 -10.03
C VAL A 218 -13.64 -7.98 -8.78
N THR A 219 -12.43 -7.47 -8.52
CA THR A 219 -12.15 -6.68 -7.32
C THR A 219 -11.09 -5.62 -7.63
N ASP A 220 -11.33 -4.39 -7.17
CA ASP A 220 -10.35 -3.31 -7.16
C ASP A 220 -10.08 -2.84 -5.70
N THR A 221 -8.94 -2.18 -5.46
CA THR A 221 -8.46 -1.82 -4.12
C THR A 221 -7.70 -0.50 -4.06
N VAL A 222 -7.99 0.31 -3.05
CA VAL A 222 -7.27 1.57 -2.75
C VAL A 222 -6.76 1.59 -1.32
N SER A 223 -5.56 2.13 -1.08
CA SER A 223 -5.03 2.37 0.26
C SER A 223 -5.55 3.70 0.82
N VAL A 224 -5.90 3.71 2.11
CA VAL A 224 -6.14 4.93 2.90
C VAL A 224 -5.20 4.90 4.11
N THR A 225 -4.51 6.01 4.39
CA THR A 225 -3.59 6.14 5.53
C THR A 225 -4.11 7.18 6.51
N VAL A 226 -4.45 6.74 7.72
CA VAL A 226 -5.01 7.59 8.78
C VAL A 226 -3.96 7.80 9.85
N ALA A 227 -3.60 9.07 10.08
CA ALA A 227 -2.65 9.50 11.10
C ALA A 227 -3.33 9.74 12.46
N ALA A 228 -2.55 9.98 13.52
CA ALA A 228 -3.08 10.36 14.82
C ALA A 228 -3.61 11.81 14.82
N THR A 229 -4.40 12.19 15.82
CA THR A 229 -4.57 13.60 16.17
C THR A 229 -3.31 14.09 16.87
N GLY A 230 -2.49 14.89 16.19
CA GLY A 230 -1.14 15.27 16.65
C GLY A 230 -0.06 14.36 16.06
N SER A 231 0.09 14.40 14.72
CA SER A 231 1.24 13.86 13.97
C SER A 231 1.20 14.35 12.50
N ASP A 232 0.88 15.64 12.29
CA ASP A 232 0.72 16.27 10.96
C ASP A 232 0.73 17.83 11.05
N GLU A 233 1.34 18.44 12.08
CA GLU A 233 1.50 19.91 12.17
C GLU A 233 2.91 20.38 11.71
N GLY A 234 3.82 19.45 11.42
CA GLY A 234 5.23 19.74 11.17
C GLY A 234 6.01 19.84 12.47
N PHE A 235 7.27 20.30 12.41
CA PHE A 235 8.12 20.33 13.60
C PHE A 235 7.64 21.37 14.62
N ASP A 236 7.39 20.99 15.89
CA ASP A 236 7.08 21.95 16.97
C ASP A 236 8.28 22.30 17.88
N ILE A 237 8.35 23.57 18.29
CA ILE A 237 9.27 24.05 19.32
C ILE A 237 8.48 24.83 20.36
N ARG A 238 8.05 24.12 21.41
CA ARG A 238 7.31 24.72 22.51
C ARG A 238 8.25 25.37 23.52
N ILE A 239 8.01 26.64 23.84
CA ILE A 239 8.78 27.38 24.85
C ILE A 239 8.01 27.46 26.18
N LEU A 240 8.70 27.21 27.29
CA LEU A 240 8.22 27.36 28.66
C LEU A 240 9.15 28.31 29.44
N PHE A 241 8.69 29.53 29.71
CA PHE A 241 9.45 30.47 30.52
C PHE A 241 9.43 30.10 32.01
N VAL A 242 10.60 30.13 32.67
CA VAL A 242 10.74 29.98 34.14
C VAL A 242 10.08 31.15 34.88
N SER A 243 10.14 32.34 34.28
CA SER A 243 9.32 33.51 34.62
C SER A 243 9.06 34.30 33.34
N GLU A 244 7.82 34.72 33.15
CA GLU A 244 7.39 35.43 31.93
C GLU A 244 8.19 36.74 31.76
N PRO A 245 8.80 37.02 30.60
CA PRO A 245 9.53 38.27 30.38
C PRO A 245 8.63 39.51 30.55
N ASP A 246 9.07 40.48 31.36
CA ASP A 246 8.39 41.78 31.52
C ASP A 246 8.34 42.59 30.20
N ASP A 247 9.23 42.27 29.25
CA ASP A 247 9.36 42.93 27.95
C ASP A 247 8.78 42.03 26.83
N PRO A 248 7.71 42.47 26.13
CA PRO A 248 7.10 41.69 25.05
C PRO A 248 8.01 41.53 23.84
N ASP A 249 8.95 42.44 23.59
CA ASP A 249 9.89 42.32 22.46
C ASP A 249 10.89 41.17 22.72
N VAL A 250 11.21 40.89 23.99
CA VAL A 250 12.02 39.72 24.37
C VAL A 250 11.24 38.44 24.16
N ARG A 251 9.98 38.36 24.59
CA ARG A 251 9.12 37.19 24.33
C ARG A 251 8.98 36.94 22.81
N ALA A 252 8.73 37.98 22.03
CA ALA A 252 8.59 37.88 20.58
C ALA A 252 9.87 37.35 19.91
N ALA A 253 11.05 37.74 20.39
CA ALA A 253 12.32 37.23 19.85
C ALA A 253 12.49 35.70 20.04
N PHE A 254 12.03 35.16 21.18
CA PHE A 254 11.96 33.70 21.41
C PHE A 254 10.97 32.99 20.48
N GLU A 255 9.76 33.55 20.32
CA GLU A 255 8.74 32.98 19.42
C GLU A 255 9.19 33.03 17.95
N ASN A 256 9.87 34.11 17.53
CA ASN A 256 10.45 34.26 16.21
C ASN A 256 11.61 33.27 15.96
N ALA A 257 12.45 33.00 16.97
CA ALA A 257 13.52 32.01 16.87
C ALA A 257 13.00 30.58 16.70
N ALA A 258 11.97 30.20 17.47
CA ALA A 258 11.26 28.92 17.30
C ALA A 258 10.69 28.80 15.89
N ALA A 259 9.87 29.77 15.47
CA ALA A 259 9.26 29.79 14.15
C ALA A 259 10.29 29.80 13.00
N ARG A 260 11.52 30.31 13.22
CA ARG A 260 12.61 30.30 12.25
C ARG A 260 13.26 28.92 12.09
N TRP A 261 13.40 28.16 13.17
CA TRP A 261 13.87 26.76 13.12
C TRP A 261 12.79 25.81 12.59
N GLN A 262 11.52 26.01 12.95
CA GLN A 262 10.37 25.25 12.42
C GLN A 262 10.11 25.48 10.91
N GLN A 263 10.80 26.44 10.27
CA GLN A 263 10.84 26.59 8.81
C GLN A 263 11.95 25.75 8.16
N VAL A 264 13.00 25.43 8.91
CA VAL A 264 14.17 24.65 8.46
C VAL A 264 13.98 23.17 8.76
N ILE A 265 13.45 22.81 9.92
CA ILE A 265 13.09 21.44 10.28
C ILE A 265 11.62 21.24 9.90
N THR A 266 11.32 20.19 9.14
CA THR A 266 9.99 19.95 8.55
C THR A 266 9.45 18.54 8.79
N GLY A 267 10.18 17.71 9.54
CA GLY A 267 9.76 16.38 9.94
C GLY A 267 9.27 16.34 11.38
N ASP A 268 8.01 15.93 11.52
CA ASP A 268 7.38 15.35 12.72
C ASP A 268 8.29 14.26 13.33
N LEU A 269 8.73 14.42 14.58
CA LEU A 269 9.35 13.35 15.37
C LEU A 269 8.27 12.67 16.24
N ARG A 270 8.66 11.69 17.05
CA ARG A 270 7.69 10.96 17.89
C ARG A 270 7.26 11.78 19.11
N ASP A 271 6.00 11.66 19.51
CA ASP A 271 5.53 12.07 20.83
C ASP A 271 6.37 11.43 21.97
N VAL A 272 6.81 12.23 22.95
CA VAL A 272 7.49 11.74 24.16
C VAL A 272 6.65 12.01 25.41
N GLN A 273 6.22 10.95 26.10
CA GLN A 273 5.58 11.07 27.41
C GLN A 273 6.66 11.27 28.48
N ALA A 274 6.82 12.50 28.96
CA ALA A 274 7.91 12.92 29.84
C ALA A 274 7.48 13.07 31.30
N ASP A 275 8.41 12.78 32.21
CA ASP A 275 8.29 12.98 33.67
C ASP A 275 9.63 13.51 34.21
N ILE A 276 9.85 14.81 34.03
CA ILE A 276 11.12 15.51 34.26
C ILE A 276 11.07 16.22 35.62
N PRO A 277 11.97 15.92 36.56
CA PRO A 277 11.97 16.57 37.87
C PRO A 277 12.43 18.03 37.79
N ALA A 278 11.95 18.85 38.72
CA ALA A 278 12.43 20.23 38.88
C ALA A 278 13.91 20.23 39.26
N GLY A 279 14.69 21.14 38.67
CA GLY A 279 16.14 21.22 38.86
C GLY A 279 16.97 20.19 38.07
N ALA A 280 16.36 19.40 37.17
CA ALA A 280 17.05 18.34 36.43
C ALA A 280 18.28 18.81 35.61
N CYS A 281 18.11 19.93 34.90
CA CYS A 281 19.06 20.39 33.88
C CYS A 281 19.85 21.64 34.33
N LEU A 282 19.18 22.51 35.08
CA LEU A 282 19.72 23.71 35.73
C LEU A 282 18.94 23.91 37.04
N ASP A 283 19.61 24.39 38.09
CA ASP A 283 19.05 24.51 39.45
C ASP A 283 17.72 25.30 39.55
N SER A 284 17.45 26.20 38.59
CA SER A 284 16.23 27.03 38.55
C SER A 284 15.04 26.42 37.79
N ASN A 285 15.21 25.31 37.08
CA ASN A 285 14.21 24.86 36.10
C ASN A 285 12.97 24.20 36.74
N PRO A 286 11.74 24.53 36.29
CA PRO A 286 10.54 23.81 36.67
C PRO A 286 10.58 22.36 36.14
N GLY A 287 9.94 21.45 36.88
CA GLY A 287 9.69 20.10 36.40
C GLY A 287 8.53 20.07 35.41
N TYR A 288 8.53 19.09 34.52
CA TYR A 288 7.51 18.92 33.48
C TYR A 288 6.95 17.49 33.48
N GLN A 289 5.64 17.33 33.41
CA GLN A 289 4.97 16.04 33.30
C GLN A 289 3.85 16.12 32.26
N GLY A 290 3.94 15.31 31.20
CA GLY A 290 2.98 15.31 30.10
C GLY A 290 3.55 14.85 28.77
N ALA A 291 2.76 14.97 27.70
CA ALA A 291 3.21 14.78 26.33
C ALA A 291 4.07 15.97 25.89
N ILE A 292 5.26 15.67 25.37
CA ILE A 292 6.07 16.59 24.57
C ILE A 292 5.93 16.13 23.12
N ASP A 293 5.18 16.93 22.37
CA ASP A 293 5.29 17.01 20.91
C ASP A 293 6.66 17.62 20.58
N ASP A 294 7.36 17.05 19.60
CA ASP A 294 8.73 17.34 19.18
C ASP A 294 9.75 17.79 20.25
N LEU A 295 9.82 19.09 20.55
CA LEU A 295 10.81 19.71 21.44
C LEU A 295 10.18 20.73 22.39
N LEU A 296 10.34 20.48 23.70
CA LEU A 296 10.06 21.46 24.76
C LEU A 296 11.35 22.13 25.24
N ILE A 297 11.41 23.46 25.17
CA ILE A 297 12.54 24.27 25.66
C ILE A 297 12.12 25.09 26.88
N VAL A 298 12.86 24.96 27.98
CA VAL A 298 12.72 25.83 29.16
C VAL A 298 13.64 27.04 29.03
N ALA A 299 13.05 28.25 29.08
CA ALA A 299 13.78 29.52 28.94
C ALA A 299 13.81 30.32 30.25
N ASP A 300 15.00 30.68 30.72
CA ASP A 300 15.22 31.45 31.97
C ASP A 300 15.88 32.82 31.64
N VAL A 301 15.34 33.91 32.17
CA VAL A 301 15.80 35.28 31.87
C VAL A 301 16.08 36.01 33.18
N VAL A 302 17.36 36.02 33.58
CA VAL A 302 17.81 36.45 34.92
C VAL A 302 19.21 37.07 34.84
N PRO A 303 19.68 37.79 35.88
CA PRO A 303 21.08 38.22 35.94
C PRO A 303 22.01 37.01 36.03
N ILE A 304 23.04 36.94 35.18
CA ILE A 304 24.06 35.88 35.20
C ILE A 304 25.34 36.44 35.82
N ASP A 305 26.06 37.32 35.11
CA ASP A 305 27.28 37.95 35.64
C ASP A 305 27.52 39.41 35.20
N GLY A 306 26.58 40.00 34.45
CA GLY A 306 26.54 41.41 34.10
C GLY A 306 27.12 41.72 32.72
N ASN A 307 27.05 42.99 32.33
CA ASN A 307 27.21 43.37 30.92
C ASN A 307 28.54 42.96 30.27
N GLY A 308 28.45 42.26 29.13
CA GLY A 308 29.56 42.06 28.18
C GLY A 308 30.38 40.80 28.42
N ARG A 309 29.75 39.73 28.91
CA ARG A 309 30.31 38.38 29.03
C ARG A 309 29.32 37.33 28.56
N ILE A 310 28.70 36.58 29.48
CA ILE A 310 27.77 35.49 29.16
C ILE A 310 26.46 36.09 28.64
N LEU A 311 26.29 36.08 27.32
CA LEU A 311 25.04 36.54 26.68
C LEU A 311 23.92 35.52 26.92
N GLY A 312 24.26 34.23 26.81
CA GLY A 312 23.41 33.13 27.21
C GLY A 312 24.15 31.81 27.47
N MET A 313 23.36 30.75 27.61
CA MET A 313 23.79 29.36 27.66
C MET A 313 22.61 28.45 27.27
N ALA A 314 22.85 27.46 26.41
CA ALA A 314 21.83 26.52 25.99
C ALA A 314 22.33 25.10 25.69
N GLY A 315 21.38 24.20 25.53
CA GLY A 315 21.60 22.86 25.00
C GLY A 315 20.47 21.87 25.31
N PRO A 316 20.52 20.66 24.72
CA PRO A 316 19.61 19.58 25.07
C PRO A 316 19.94 19.06 26.47
N CYS A 317 18.90 18.70 27.21
CA CYS A 317 19.03 18.04 28.51
C CYS A 317 18.62 16.57 28.43
N TYR A 318 17.56 16.27 27.68
CA TYR A 318 17.12 14.91 27.39
C TYR A 318 16.94 14.65 25.89
N VAL A 319 17.47 13.50 25.48
CA VAL A 319 17.45 12.99 24.10
C VAL A 319 16.62 11.70 23.99
N ARG A 320 16.14 11.43 22.78
CA ARG A 320 15.15 10.41 22.43
C ARG A 320 15.75 9.00 22.48
N GLY A 321 15.18 8.17 23.36
CA GLY A 321 15.52 6.75 23.46
C GLY A 321 14.91 5.88 22.34
N GLY A 322 15.36 4.63 22.27
CA GLY A 322 14.90 3.63 21.30
C GLY A 322 15.86 3.48 20.11
N SER A 323 16.96 2.75 20.29
CA SER A 323 17.95 2.55 19.23
C SER A 323 17.35 1.84 18.00
N GLY A 324 17.54 2.44 16.83
CA GLY A 324 16.91 1.99 15.58
C GLY A 324 15.59 2.69 15.21
N GLN A 325 15.12 3.64 16.02
CA GLN A 325 14.16 4.67 15.56
C GLN A 325 14.90 5.75 14.74
N PRO A 326 14.23 6.43 13.79
CA PRO A 326 14.88 7.45 12.95
C PRO A 326 15.27 8.72 13.73
N ASP A 327 14.53 9.05 14.79
CA ASP A 327 14.76 10.18 15.69
C ASP A 327 15.62 9.80 16.92
N TYR A 328 16.35 8.69 16.86
CA TYR A 328 17.16 8.22 17.99
C TYR A 328 18.27 9.21 18.34
N PHE A 329 18.40 9.52 19.64
CA PHE A 329 19.34 10.52 20.19
C PHE A 329 19.09 11.98 19.78
N LEU A 330 18.03 12.28 19.02
CA LEU A 330 17.59 13.67 18.83
C LEU A 330 17.04 14.24 20.15
N PRO A 331 17.16 15.55 20.41
CA PRO A 331 16.53 16.21 21.56
C PRO A 331 15.01 16.04 21.61
N TYR A 332 14.46 16.05 22.83
CA TYR A 332 13.03 16.32 23.07
C TYR A 332 12.80 17.30 24.24
N PHE A 333 13.78 17.45 25.14
CA PHE A 333 13.72 18.48 26.17
C PHE A 333 15.07 19.18 26.31
N GLY A 334 15.05 20.51 26.28
CA GLY A 334 16.23 21.35 26.35
C GLY A 334 16.01 22.63 27.12
N VAL A 335 17.08 23.41 27.24
CA VAL A 335 17.11 24.59 28.12
C VAL A 335 17.88 25.73 27.47
N MET A 336 17.47 26.96 27.76
CA MET A 336 18.21 28.18 27.41
C MET A 336 18.14 29.18 28.56
N LYS A 337 19.19 29.95 28.77
CA LYS A 337 19.25 30.96 29.83
C LYS A 337 20.07 32.17 29.44
N PHE A 338 19.50 33.37 29.54
CA PHE A 338 20.10 34.62 29.03
C PHE A 338 20.33 35.65 30.12
N ASP A 339 21.41 36.44 30.04
CA ASP A 339 21.63 37.52 31.00
C ASP A 339 20.70 38.71 30.71
N SER A 340 19.74 38.89 31.61
CA SER A 340 18.83 40.04 31.65
C SER A 340 19.53 41.40 31.56
N ALA A 341 20.78 41.52 31.99
CA ALA A 341 21.58 42.74 31.92
C ALA A 341 21.93 43.14 30.48
N ASP A 342 22.09 42.19 29.56
CA ASP A 342 22.54 42.43 28.19
C ASP A 342 21.43 42.53 27.15
N LEU A 343 20.19 42.13 27.49
CA LEU A 343 19.02 42.26 26.61
C LEU A 343 18.83 43.67 26.05
N ASP A 344 19.02 44.71 26.87
CA ASP A 344 18.92 46.10 26.42
C ASP A 344 20.01 46.49 25.41
N ARG A 345 21.25 45.94 25.54
CA ARG A 345 22.31 46.12 24.52
C ARG A 345 21.97 45.34 23.25
N MET A 346 21.54 44.09 23.39
CA MET A 346 21.24 43.21 22.25
C MET A 346 20.05 43.72 21.42
N LYS A 347 19.01 44.28 22.04
CA LYS A 347 17.92 44.98 21.33
C LYS A 347 18.42 46.22 20.58
N GLN A 348 19.26 47.05 21.22
CA GLN A 348 19.83 48.26 20.58
C GLN A 348 20.77 47.94 19.41
N ASN A 349 21.49 46.82 19.48
CA ASN A 349 22.39 46.34 18.43
C ASN A 349 21.68 45.49 17.35
N GLY A 350 20.43 45.08 17.58
CA GLY A 350 19.68 44.15 16.72
C GLY A 350 20.16 42.70 16.79
N THR A 351 20.93 42.31 17.81
CA THR A 351 21.51 40.97 17.97
C THR A 351 20.67 40.03 18.82
N LEU A 352 19.60 40.50 19.48
CA LEU A 352 18.79 39.67 20.39
C LEU A 352 18.19 38.43 19.68
N GLU A 353 17.53 38.62 18.54
CA GLU A 353 16.95 37.51 17.76
C GLU A 353 18.03 36.55 17.24
N PRO A 354 19.14 37.02 16.61
CA PRO A 354 20.27 36.15 16.25
C PRO A 354 20.83 35.30 17.39
N VAL A 355 21.05 35.87 18.59
CA VAL A 355 21.64 35.11 19.71
C VAL A 355 20.62 34.11 20.29
N ILE A 356 19.34 34.44 20.37
CA ILE A 356 18.32 33.46 20.77
C ILE A 356 18.17 32.34 19.72
N LEU A 357 18.28 32.66 18.43
CA LEU A 357 18.26 31.67 17.35
C LEU A 357 19.47 30.73 17.41
N HIS A 358 20.66 31.27 17.67
CA HIS A 358 21.92 30.55 17.85
C HIS A 358 21.83 29.50 18.98
N GLU A 359 21.49 29.97 20.17
CA GLU A 359 21.34 29.17 21.38
C GLU A 359 20.26 28.09 21.23
N MET A 360 19.16 28.40 20.53
CA MET A 360 18.14 27.41 20.19
C MET A 360 18.66 26.34 19.20
N GLY A 361 19.61 26.70 18.33
CA GLY A 361 20.38 25.75 17.52
C GLY A 361 21.23 24.80 18.36
N HIS A 362 21.85 25.31 19.43
CA HIS A 362 22.54 24.47 20.41
C HIS A 362 21.59 23.52 21.15
N VAL A 363 20.33 23.92 21.43
CA VAL A 363 19.30 23.00 21.95
C VAL A 363 18.95 21.90 20.96
N LEU A 364 18.86 22.22 19.66
CA LEU A 364 18.58 21.26 18.59
C LEU A 364 19.72 20.27 18.31
N GLY A 365 20.90 20.49 18.90
CA GLY A 365 22.02 19.56 18.83
C GLY A 365 23.21 20.03 17.98
N LEU A 366 23.11 21.21 17.36
CA LEU A 366 24.24 21.81 16.64
C LEU A 366 25.35 22.10 17.66
N GLY A 367 26.58 21.63 17.39
CA GLY A 367 27.72 21.76 18.30
C GLY A 367 27.68 20.86 19.55
N THR A 368 26.50 20.67 20.14
CA THR A 368 26.30 19.91 21.38
C THR A 368 26.18 18.39 21.17
N LEU A 369 25.79 17.94 19.97
CA LEU A 369 25.65 16.51 19.62
C LEU A 369 26.65 15.99 18.58
N TRP A 370 27.52 16.82 18.00
CA TRP A 370 28.41 16.43 16.89
C TRP A 370 29.42 15.31 17.23
N ASP A 371 29.75 15.14 18.52
CA ASP A 371 30.63 14.10 19.08
C ASP A 371 29.98 13.52 20.35
N ALA A 372 28.72 13.05 20.22
CA ALA A 372 27.93 12.53 21.32
C ALA A 372 26.99 11.38 20.92
N GLY A 373 26.90 10.36 21.77
CA GLY A 373 25.93 9.27 21.62
C GLY A 373 26.22 8.36 20.43
N PRO A 374 25.38 8.35 19.37
CA PRO A 374 25.65 7.66 18.12
C PRO A 374 26.51 8.46 17.13
N PHE A 375 26.74 9.74 17.38
CA PHE A 375 27.39 10.68 16.47
C PHE A 375 28.89 10.80 16.78
N ASP A 376 29.70 10.83 15.72
CA ASP A 376 31.17 10.82 15.72
C ASP A 376 31.64 11.56 14.46
N TYR A 377 31.33 12.87 14.38
CA TYR A 377 31.55 13.70 13.19
C TYR A 377 32.76 14.64 13.29
N LEU A 378 33.44 14.69 14.45
CA LEU A 378 34.51 15.67 14.74
C LEU A 378 35.92 15.09 14.55
N ASN A 379 36.45 15.18 13.34
CA ASN A 379 37.85 14.87 13.07
C ASN A 379 38.77 15.94 13.70
N HIS A 380 39.79 15.49 14.45
CA HIS A 380 40.71 16.39 15.14
C HIS A 380 42.13 15.81 15.32
N ASP A 381 43.15 16.67 15.45
CA ASP A 381 44.55 16.24 15.64
C ASP A 381 44.97 16.07 17.12
N GLY A 382 44.10 16.44 18.07
CA GLY A 382 44.33 16.35 19.52
C GLY A 382 44.04 14.98 20.14
N ALA A 383 44.27 14.86 21.46
CA ALA A 383 43.80 13.73 22.26
C ALA A 383 42.29 13.81 22.61
N SER A 384 41.72 15.00 22.45
CA SER A 384 40.30 15.33 22.43
C SER A 384 40.14 16.57 21.53
N CYS A 385 38.93 16.86 21.05
CA CYS A 385 38.68 18.06 20.26
C CYS A 385 39.10 19.35 21.01
N GLN A 386 38.86 19.41 22.33
CA GLN A 386 39.26 20.55 23.16
C GLN A 386 40.79 20.73 23.26
N GLU A 387 41.58 19.66 23.12
CA GLU A 387 43.05 19.71 23.09
C GLU A 387 43.65 19.90 21.68
N ALA A 388 42.85 19.78 20.62
CA ALA A 388 43.31 19.82 19.24
C ALA A 388 43.83 21.20 18.77
N SER A 389 44.73 21.21 17.80
CA SER A 389 45.13 22.41 17.06
C SER A 389 44.29 22.62 15.79
N GLU A 390 43.74 21.55 15.21
CA GLU A 390 42.83 21.58 14.07
C GLU A 390 41.62 20.67 14.31
N VAL A 391 40.43 21.16 13.93
CA VAL A 391 39.14 20.45 14.07
C VAL A 391 38.31 20.66 12.80
N SER A 392 37.71 19.60 12.28
CA SER A 392 36.77 19.61 11.15
C SER A 392 35.56 18.70 11.40
N TYR A 393 34.48 18.96 10.68
CA TYR A 393 33.23 18.19 10.70
C TYR A 393 33.03 17.48 9.36
N ASP A 394 32.78 16.17 9.40
CA ASP A 394 32.73 15.30 8.20
C ASP A 394 31.35 14.74 7.84
N GLY A 395 30.29 15.15 8.54
CA GLY A 395 28.90 14.86 8.19
C GLY A 395 28.61 15.20 6.73
N VAL A 396 28.08 14.21 6.00
CA VAL A 396 28.01 14.23 4.54
C VAL A 396 27.11 15.34 4.01
N HIS A 397 26.04 15.68 4.72
CA HIS A 397 25.08 16.71 4.31
C HIS A 397 25.63 18.12 4.50
N ALA A 398 26.32 18.40 5.62
CA ALA A 398 27.06 19.64 5.82
C ALA A 398 28.25 19.78 4.84
N VAL A 399 28.98 18.69 4.57
CA VAL A 399 30.11 18.67 3.62
C VAL A 399 29.65 18.91 2.18
N ASP A 400 28.56 18.29 1.72
CA ASP A 400 27.98 18.57 0.39
C ASP A 400 27.52 20.03 0.28
N ALA A 401 26.91 20.59 1.34
CA ALA A 401 26.54 22.00 1.39
C ALA A 401 27.77 22.95 1.39
N TRP A 402 28.86 22.55 2.03
CA TRP A 402 30.13 23.27 2.05
C TRP A 402 30.82 23.26 0.68
N HIS A 403 30.80 22.13 -0.05
CA HIS A 403 31.32 22.05 -1.42
C HIS A 403 30.44 22.83 -2.41
N ALA A 404 29.13 22.91 -2.16
CA ALA A 404 28.21 23.76 -2.94
C ALA A 404 28.50 25.27 -2.80
N LEU A 405 29.19 25.70 -1.74
CA LEU A 405 29.72 27.07 -1.58
C LEU A 405 31.05 27.30 -2.32
N GLY A 406 31.61 26.27 -2.96
CA GLY A 406 32.88 26.31 -3.71
C GLY A 406 34.12 25.92 -2.89
N SER A 407 33.93 25.45 -1.66
CA SER A 407 35.00 24.97 -0.78
C SER A 407 35.42 23.53 -1.09
N VAL A 408 36.45 23.03 -0.41
CA VAL A 408 36.96 21.65 -0.53
C VAL A 408 37.33 21.08 0.83
N GLY A 409 37.24 19.75 0.97
CA GLY A 409 37.52 19.05 2.22
C GLY A 409 36.34 19.08 3.20
N GLU A 410 36.60 18.70 4.45
CA GLU A 410 35.63 18.76 5.54
C GLU A 410 35.31 20.20 5.97
N VAL A 411 34.27 20.39 6.78
CA VAL A 411 33.83 21.72 7.24
C VAL A 411 34.71 22.20 8.41
N PRO A 412 35.36 23.37 8.35
CA PRO A 412 36.19 23.83 9.46
C PRO A 412 35.40 24.21 10.72
N VAL A 413 35.66 23.49 11.81
CA VAL A 413 35.10 23.73 13.15
C VAL A 413 36.03 24.64 13.94
N GLU A 414 35.49 25.41 14.88
CA GLU A 414 36.25 26.37 15.68
C GLU A 414 37.27 25.67 16.59
N ASN A 415 38.54 26.07 16.43
CA ASN A 415 39.69 25.51 17.12
C ASN A 415 40.29 26.45 18.19
N THR A 416 39.75 27.67 18.32
CA THR A 416 40.11 28.68 19.32
C THR A 416 38.95 28.94 20.29
N GLY A 417 39.09 29.93 21.19
CA GLY A 417 38.09 30.25 22.22
C GLY A 417 38.16 29.37 23.47
N GLY A 418 37.09 29.39 24.27
CA GLY A 418 36.92 28.56 25.47
C GLY A 418 36.19 27.25 25.17
N SER A 419 35.89 26.45 26.19
CA SER A 419 35.18 25.16 26.01
C SER A 419 33.71 25.28 25.58
N GLY A 420 33.10 26.47 25.69
CA GLY A 420 31.82 26.76 25.06
C GLY A 420 31.95 27.10 23.57
N THR A 421 33.02 27.80 23.17
CA THR A 421 33.25 28.22 21.78
C THR A 421 33.84 27.10 20.92
N LYS A 422 34.92 26.49 21.40
CA LYS A 422 35.68 25.47 20.67
C LYS A 422 34.87 24.19 20.50
N CYS A 423 34.99 23.53 19.36
CA CYS A 423 34.27 22.30 18.98
C CYS A 423 32.76 22.45 18.74
N GLY A 424 32.07 23.37 19.44
CA GLY A 424 30.63 23.58 19.26
C GLY A 424 30.22 24.44 18.07
N HIS A 425 31.18 25.10 17.41
CA HIS A 425 30.89 26.19 16.46
C HIS A 425 31.58 25.99 15.11
N TRP A 426 31.02 26.58 14.06
CA TRP A 426 31.76 26.79 12.82
C TRP A 426 32.90 27.80 13.03
N ARG A 427 34.03 27.59 12.34
CA ARG A 427 35.23 28.41 12.55
C ARG A 427 35.02 29.85 12.07
N GLU A 428 35.10 30.81 12.99
CA GLU A 428 34.89 32.25 12.72
C GLU A 428 35.87 32.75 11.63
N ALA A 429 37.13 32.31 11.71
CA ALA A 429 38.17 32.63 10.72
C ALA A 429 37.95 32.00 9.32
N THR A 430 36.83 31.28 9.11
CA THR A 430 36.41 30.70 7.83
C THR A 430 34.99 31.13 7.42
N PHE A 431 34.08 31.26 8.40
CA PHE A 431 32.67 31.57 8.16
C PHE A 431 32.33 33.05 8.34
N GLY A 432 33.06 33.79 9.19
CA GLY A 432 32.68 35.14 9.57
C GLY A 432 31.29 35.16 10.18
N ASN A 433 30.42 36.04 9.71
CA ASN A 433 29.13 36.34 10.34
C ASN A 433 28.02 35.26 10.22
N GLU A 434 28.33 33.99 9.95
CA GLU A 434 27.34 32.90 9.87
C GLU A 434 26.68 32.65 11.24
N LEU A 435 25.41 32.19 11.26
CA LEU A 435 24.65 32.03 12.48
C LEU A 435 25.40 31.27 13.59
N MET A 436 26.03 30.13 13.30
CA MET A 436 26.62 29.22 14.29
C MET A 436 28.15 29.37 14.43
N THR A 437 28.71 30.56 14.23
CA THR A 437 30.07 30.89 14.69
C THR A 437 30.06 31.48 16.10
N GLY A 438 31.17 31.39 16.82
CA GLY A 438 31.28 31.87 18.22
C GLY A 438 31.27 33.39 18.41
N TRP A 439 30.88 34.17 17.39
CA TRP A 439 30.90 35.63 17.39
C TRP A 439 29.77 36.22 16.52
N ILE A 440 28.63 36.59 17.13
CA ILE A 440 27.60 37.37 16.42
C ILE A 440 28.14 38.77 16.09
N SER A 441 28.63 38.92 14.87
CA SER A 441 29.22 40.16 14.33
C SER A 441 28.20 41.15 13.76
N GLY A 442 26.89 40.92 13.99
CA GLY A 442 25.82 41.89 13.76
C GLY A 442 24.45 41.25 13.56
N ALA A 443 23.42 42.09 13.41
CA ALA A 443 22.00 41.72 13.27
C ALA A 443 21.62 40.89 12.02
N ALA A 444 22.59 40.47 11.21
CA ALA A 444 22.37 39.86 9.89
C ALA A 444 22.81 38.40 9.81
N ALA A 445 23.06 37.74 10.95
CA ALA A 445 23.65 36.40 11.02
C ALA A 445 22.79 35.34 10.29
N PRO A 446 23.21 34.86 9.10
CA PRO A 446 22.40 34.00 8.25
C PRO A 446 22.56 32.53 8.64
N LEU A 447 21.44 31.81 8.68
CA LEU A 447 21.40 30.36 8.87
C LEU A 447 21.78 29.70 7.54
N SER A 448 23.04 29.30 7.38
CA SER A 448 23.55 28.78 6.11
C SER A 448 23.02 27.39 5.79
N ARG A 449 23.17 26.99 4.52
CA ARG A 449 22.94 25.60 4.08
C ARG A 449 23.88 24.58 4.75
N VAL A 450 24.99 25.00 5.33
CA VAL A 450 25.92 24.11 6.06
C VAL A 450 25.38 23.80 7.45
N THR A 451 24.89 24.82 8.16
CA THR A 451 24.14 24.68 9.42
C THR A 451 22.84 23.89 9.24
N ALA A 452 22.13 24.09 8.13
CA ALA A 452 20.99 23.24 7.77
C ALA A 452 21.43 21.79 7.47
N GLY A 453 22.59 21.60 6.83
CA GLY A 453 23.14 20.28 6.52
C GLY A 453 23.50 19.46 7.76
N SER A 454 24.09 20.07 8.80
CA SER A 454 24.42 19.34 10.02
C SER A 454 23.21 18.99 10.90
N LEU A 455 22.02 19.54 10.63
CA LEU A 455 20.75 19.00 11.17
C LEU A 455 20.29 17.75 10.41
N ASP A 456 20.47 17.70 9.09
CA ASP A 456 20.16 16.54 8.23
C ASP A 456 21.09 15.36 8.57
N ASP A 457 22.38 15.65 8.81
CA ASP A 457 23.35 14.67 9.33
C ASP A 457 22.94 14.09 10.70
N LEU A 458 22.43 14.93 11.62
CA LEU A 458 21.90 14.48 12.92
C LEU A 458 20.59 13.67 12.79
N GLY A 459 19.91 13.70 11.63
CA GLY A 459 18.70 12.93 11.35
C GLY A 459 17.39 13.71 11.26
N TYR A 460 17.42 15.05 11.31
CA TYR A 460 16.24 15.88 11.09
C TYR A 460 15.85 15.95 9.61
N ALA A 461 14.55 16.00 9.29
CA ALA A 461 14.11 16.21 7.90
C ALA A 461 14.15 17.71 7.51
N VAL A 462 15.20 18.12 6.78
CA VAL A 462 15.56 19.52 6.57
C VAL A 462 15.06 20.14 5.24
N ASN A 463 14.41 21.29 5.35
CA ASN A 463 14.06 22.19 4.27
C ASN A 463 15.19 23.20 3.99
N TYR A 464 16.17 22.79 3.19
CA TYR A 464 17.27 23.65 2.74
C TYR A 464 16.86 24.89 1.92
N ALA A 465 15.59 25.04 1.53
CA ALA A 465 15.10 26.27 0.88
C ALA A 465 14.73 27.37 1.89
N ALA A 466 14.65 27.05 3.18
CA ALA A 466 14.55 28.01 4.28
C ALA A 466 15.92 28.41 4.88
N ALA A 467 17.03 27.93 4.30
CA ALA A 467 18.36 28.44 4.63
C ALA A 467 18.61 29.80 3.94
N ASP A 468 19.36 30.67 4.60
CA ASP A 468 19.63 32.04 4.15
C ASP A 468 20.67 32.11 3.01
N GLY A 469 20.63 33.23 2.28
CA GLY A 469 21.56 33.54 1.20
C GLY A 469 22.95 33.90 1.72
N TYR A 470 23.76 32.89 2.03
CA TYR A 470 25.09 33.00 2.61
C TYR A 470 26.22 32.62 1.63
N ALA A 471 27.39 33.24 1.79
CA ALA A 471 28.64 32.88 1.11
C ALA A 471 29.85 33.20 2.01
N PRO A 472 30.85 32.30 2.14
CA PRO A 472 32.01 32.53 3.00
C PRO A 472 32.87 33.74 2.58
N PRO A 473 33.52 34.44 3.53
CA PRO A 473 34.38 35.58 3.25
C PRO A 473 35.54 35.28 2.27
N SER A 474 35.60 36.01 1.15
CA SER A 474 36.61 35.78 0.11
C SER A 474 37.97 36.41 0.40
N GLY A 475 38.79 35.78 1.25
CA GLY A 475 40.18 36.17 1.50
C GLY A 475 40.70 35.73 2.88
N ASN A 476 41.94 36.12 3.23
CA ASN A 476 42.47 35.88 4.57
C ASN A 476 41.62 36.63 5.61
N ALA A 477 40.92 35.91 6.49
CA ALA A 477 39.94 36.46 7.44
C ALA A 477 40.50 37.46 8.48
N ALA A 478 41.82 37.65 8.55
CA ALA A 478 42.51 38.58 9.45
C ALA A 478 42.19 40.09 9.25
N THR A 479 41.14 40.43 8.50
CA THR A 479 40.59 41.80 8.35
C THR A 479 39.08 41.88 8.56
N LEU A 480 38.41 40.80 9.01
CA LEU A 480 37.06 40.91 9.57
C LEU A 480 37.16 41.43 11.01
N GLY A 481 36.34 42.42 11.34
CA GLY A 481 36.53 43.23 12.54
C GLY A 481 35.49 42.98 13.62
N VAL A 482 35.93 42.41 14.73
CA VAL A 482 35.37 42.59 16.09
C VAL A 482 33.83 42.45 16.17
N GLY A 483 33.33 41.22 16.04
CA GLY A 483 32.04 40.87 16.66
C GLY A 483 32.14 40.86 18.18
N GLU A 484 31.01 40.90 18.88
CA GLU A 484 31.00 40.57 20.32
C GLU A 484 31.19 39.05 20.47
N PRO A 485 32.05 38.58 21.38
CA PRO A 485 32.22 37.14 21.63
C PRO A 485 30.95 36.56 22.24
N LEU A 486 30.58 35.38 21.76
CA LEU A 486 29.66 34.50 22.47
C LEU A 486 30.45 33.81 23.58
N GLU A 487 30.53 34.43 24.77
CA GLU A 487 31.06 33.76 25.98
C GLU A 487 30.00 32.78 26.56
N GLU A 488 29.52 31.87 25.71
CA GLU A 488 28.43 30.93 26.01
C GLU A 488 28.92 29.71 26.80
N THR A 489 27.96 29.02 27.43
CA THR A 489 28.21 27.76 28.15
C THR A 489 27.31 26.66 27.59
N LEU A 490 27.87 25.81 26.73
CA LEU A 490 27.13 24.69 26.14
C LEU A 490 26.70 23.67 27.20
N ILE A 491 25.44 23.27 27.14
CA ILE A 491 24.83 22.26 27.99
C ILE A 491 24.73 20.96 27.18
N PHE A 492 25.39 19.91 27.68
CA PHE A 492 25.40 18.59 27.06
C PHE A 492 24.34 17.69 27.74
N PRO A 493 23.66 16.80 27.00
CA PRO A 493 22.52 16.07 27.53
C PRO A 493 22.95 14.94 28.46
N GLU A 494 22.05 14.51 29.36
CA GLU A 494 22.21 13.22 29.99
C GLU A 494 22.03 12.10 28.94
N PRO A 495 22.88 11.06 28.92
CA PRO A 495 22.68 9.93 28.03
C PRO A 495 21.34 9.23 28.37
N PRO A 496 20.58 8.75 27.36
CA PRO A 496 19.25 8.20 27.57
C PRO A 496 19.32 6.98 28.49
N SER A 497 18.39 6.90 29.45
CA SER A 497 18.34 5.80 30.42
C SER A 497 18.12 4.45 29.72
N PRO A 498 18.85 3.39 30.14
CA PRO A 498 18.89 2.08 29.46
C PRO A 498 17.70 1.15 29.75
#